data_AF-A0A9D1YUU1-F1
#
_entry.id   AF-A0A9D1YUU1-F1
#
_cell.length_a   1.000
_cell.length_b   1.000
_cell.length_c   1.000
_cell.angle_alpha   90.00
_cell.angle_beta   90.00
_cell.angle_gamma   90.00
#
_symmetry.space_group_name_H-M   'P 1'
#
loop_
_entity.id
_entity.type
_entity.pdbx_description
1 polymer ?
#
loop_
_entity_poly.entity_id
_entity_poly.type
_entity_poly.pdbx_seq_one_letter_code
_entity_poly.pdbx_strand_id
1 'polypeptide(L)'
;LHGLNLLASTRLCPNAPAQFGLQAALSGHQSIEDLVNPGGRLLQQRDVAVDTLGQIPGVSVVKPKGALYAFPRLDPNVHEIHSDEQLVLDLLRSEKILLTQGSGFNWPSPDHLRIVTLPWKADLREAIERLGNFLAGYRQ
;
A
#
# COMPACT_ATOMS: atom_id res chain seq x y z
N LEU A 1 -10.58 -24.87 -24.27
CA LEU A 1 -11.94 -24.39 -23.92
C LEU A 1 -12.70 -25.34 -23.01
N HIS A 2 -12.78 -26.65 -23.30
CA HIS A 2 -13.52 -27.61 -22.46
C HIS A 2 -13.11 -27.60 -20.97
N GLY A 3 -11.80 -27.62 -20.67
CA GLY A 3 -11.31 -27.56 -19.29
C GLY A 3 -11.64 -26.24 -18.56
N LEU A 4 -11.62 -25.10 -19.26
CA LEU A 4 -12.01 -23.81 -18.66
C LEU A 4 -13.50 -23.76 -18.35
N ASN A 5 -14.34 -24.30 -19.25
CA ASN A 5 -15.77 -24.39 -19.02
C ASN A 5 -16.09 -25.32 -17.84
N LEU A 6 -15.39 -26.46 -17.75
CA LEU A 6 -15.52 -27.36 -16.60
C LEU A 6 -15.20 -26.63 -15.29
N LEU A 7 -14.05 -25.94 -15.23
CA LEU A 7 -13.63 -25.17 -14.04
C LEU A 7 -14.55 -23.98 -13.72
N ALA A 8 -15.18 -23.34 -14.71
CA ALA A 8 -16.11 -22.26 -14.48
C ALA A 8 -17.46 -22.75 -13.96
N SER A 9 -17.92 -23.92 -14.45
CA SER A 9 -19.22 -24.50 -14.08
C SER A 9 -19.22 -25.17 -12.70
N THR A 10 -18.08 -25.61 -12.18
CA THR A 10 -17.99 -26.20 -10.82
C THR A 10 -18.46 -25.25 -9.72
N ARG A 11 -18.40 -23.93 -9.96
CA ARG A 11 -18.91 -22.88 -9.06
C ARG A 11 -20.23 -22.24 -9.53
N LEU A 12 -20.88 -22.84 -10.52
CA LEU A 12 -22.10 -22.36 -11.20
C LEU A 12 -21.92 -21.02 -11.93
N CYS A 13 -21.84 -19.91 -11.20
CA CYS A 13 -21.61 -18.58 -11.74
C CYS A 13 -21.13 -17.59 -10.65
N PRO A 14 -20.51 -16.46 -11.03
CA PRO A 14 -20.25 -15.35 -10.11
C PRO A 14 -21.55 -14.69 -9.62
N ASN A 15 -21.47 -13.87 -8.58
CA ASN A 15 -22.59 -13.08 -8.07
C ASN A 15 -23.29 -12.30 -9.19
N ALA A 16 -24.55 -12.63 -9.49
CA ALA A 16 -25.30 -12.04 -10.60
C ALA A 16 -25.53 -10.52 -10.46
N PRO A 17 -25.91 -9.98 -9.29
CA PRO A 17 -26.04 -8.53 -9.10
C PRO A 17 -24.76 -7.73 -9.47
N ALA A 18 -23.59 -8.19 -9.04
CA ALA A 18 -22.32 -7.53 -9.33
C ALA A 18 -21.95 -7.53 -10.82
N GLN A 19 -22.40 -8.53 -11.58
CA GLN A 19 -22.15 -8.60 -13.02
C GLN A 19 -22.83 -7.44 -13.77
N PHE A 20 -23.98 -6.95 -13.31
CA PHE A 20 -24.62 -5.76 -13.89
C PHE A 20 -23.80 -4.48 -13.68
N GLY A 21 -22.99 -4.42 -12.61
CA GLY A 21 -22.08 -3.31 -12.37
C GLY A 21 -20.96 -3.19 -13.40
N LEU A 22 -20.57 -4.29 -14.06
CA LEU A 22 -19.49 -4.29 -15.04
C LEU A 22 -19.81 -3.41 -16.26
N GLN A 23 -21.04 -3.48 -16.77
CA GLN A 23 -21.45 -2.67 -17.91
C GLN A 23 -21.37 -1.17 -17.57
N ALA A 24 -21.84 -0.79 -16.38
CA ALA A 24 -21.79 0.58 -15.89
C ALA A 24 -20.35 1.06 -15.63
N ALA A 25 -19.46 0.20 -15.16
CA ALA A 25 -18.06 0.55 -14.92
C ALA A 25 -17.27 0.74 -16.22
N LEU A 26 -17.54 -0.08 -17.25
CA LEU A 26 -16.83 -0.04 -18.53
C LEU A 26 -17.39 1.01 -19.51
N SER A 27 -18.60 1.51 -19.26
CA SER A 27 -19.30 2.43 -20.17
C SER A 27 -19.53 3.78 -19.52
N GLY A 28 -19.63 4.83 -20.32
CA GLY A 28 -19.97 6.17 -19.82
C GLY A 28 -18.79 6.87 -19.13
N HIS A 29 -19.12 7.77 -18.20
CA HIS A 29 -18.16 8.67 -17.56
C HIS A 29 -17.22 7.92 -16.59
N GLN A 30 -15.92 8.16 -16.76
CA GLN A 30 -14.86 7.53 -15.97
C GLN A 30 -14.54 8.37 -14.73
N SER A 31 -15.35 8.22 -13.67
CA SER A 31 -15.23 9.01 -12.44
C SER A 31 -13.90 8.82 -11.68
N ILE A 32 -13.09 7.82 -12.05
CA ILE A 32 -11.74 7.63 -11.50
C ILE A 32 -10.80 8.77 -11.91
N GLU A 33 -11.03 9.40 -13.06
CA GLU A 33 -10.21 10.50 -13.59
C GLU A 33 -10.18 11.68 -12.61
N ASP A 34 -11.33 12.04 -12.02
CA ASP A 34 -11.45 13.10 -11.01
C ASP A 34 -10.61 12.83 -9.76
N LEU A 35 -10.33 11.56 -9.46
CA LEU A 35 -9.58 11.14 -8.28
C LEU A 35 -8.06 11.07 -8.54
N VAL A 36 -7.64 10.77 -9.77
CA VAL A 36 -6.23 10.51 -10.12
C VAL A 36 -5.55 11.64 -10.88
N ASN A 37 -6.32 12.56 -11.48
CA ASN A 37 -5.78 13.73 -12.17
C ASN A 37 -5.31 14.83 -11.19
N PRO A 38 -4.58 15.85 -11.65
CA PRO A 38 -4.20 17.00 -10.81
C PRO A 38 -5.39 17.60 -10.07
N GLY A 39 -5.27 17.73 -8.74
CA GLY A 39 -6.37 18.15 -7.86
C GLY A 39 -7.17 16.99 -7.25
N GLY A 40 -7.09 15.79 -7.84
CA GLY A 40 -7.72 14.58 -7.33
C GLY A 40 -7.08 14.05 -6.06
N ARG A 41 -7.91 13.52 -5.15
CA ARG A 41 -7.45 13.08 -3.82
C ARG A 41 -6.42 11.96 -3.88
N LEU A 42 -6.56 10.97 -4.76
CA LEU A 42 -5.67 9.81 -4.79
C LEU A 42 -4.26 10.21 -5.25
N LEU A 43 -4.17 11.15 -6.20
CA LEU A 43 -2.90 11.75 -6.61
C LEU A 43 -2.23 12.46 -5.42
N GLN A 44 -2.97 13.31 -4.72
CA GLN A 44 -2.45 14.07 -3.58
C GLN A 44 -2.04 13.17 -2.41
N GLN A 45 -2.82 12.13 -2.12
CA GLN A 45 -2.53 11.17 -1.05
C GLN A 45 -1.25 10.38 -1.38
N ARG A 46 -1.09 9.89 -2.62
CA ARG A 46 0.16 9.27 -3.07
C ARG A 46 1.35 10.21 -2.94
N ASP A 47 1.23 11.45 -3.42
CA ASP A 47 2.34 12.41 -3.39
C ASP A 47 2.79 12.71 -1.97
N VAL A 48 1.85 12.93 -1.06
CA VAL A 48 2.17 13.16 0.35
C VAL A 48 2.83 11.94 0.98
N ALA A 49 2.38 10.73 0.65
CA ALA A 49 3.03 9.52 1.13
C ALA A 49 4.51 9.46 0.70
N VAL A 50 4.77 9.69 -0.59
CA VAL A 50 6.12 9.66 -1.17
C VAL A 50 7.00 10.75 -0.58
N ASP A 51 6.48 11.98 -0.49
CA ASP A 51 7.23 13.13 0.01
C ASP A 51 7.58 12.96 1.50
N THR A 52 6.61 12.55 2.33
CA THR A 52 6.84 12.36 3.77
C THR A 52 7.72 11.14 4.04
N LEU A 53 7.59 10.04 3.29
CA LEU A 53 8.51 8.90 3.41
C LEU A 53 9.95 9.29 3.07
N GLY A 54 10.15 10.09 2.02
CA GLY A 54 11.48 10.55 1.60
C GLY A 54 12.17 11.48 2.60
N GLN A 55 11.45 11.97 3.63
CA GLN A 55 12.02 12.79 4.70
C GLN A 55 12.54 11.95 5.88
N ILE A 56 12.18 10.66 5.96
CA ILE A 56 12.63 9.79 7.04
C ILE A 56 14.06 9.33 6.74
N PRO A 57 15.03 9.56 7.65
CA PRO A 57 16.41 9.10 7.45
C PRO A 57 16.48 7.59 7.20
N GLY A 58 17.23 7.17 6.19
CA GLY A 58 17.37 5.76 5.82
C GLY A 58 16.14 5.16 5.14
N VAL A 59 15.13 5.95 4.76
CA VAL A 59 13.98 5.46 4.00
C VAL A 59 14.01 6.03 2.59
N SER A 60 13.83 5.16 1.60
CA SER A 60 13.71 5.56 0.19
C SER A 60 12.49 4.91 -0.42
N VAL A 61 11.89 5.56 -1.41
CA VAL A 61 10.70 5.05 -2.08
C VAL A 61 10.70 5.45 -3.55
N VAL A 62 10.47 4.47 -4.43
CA VAL A 62 10.22 4.76 -5.85
C VAL A 62 8.79 5.29 -5.97
N LYS A 63 8.64 6.49 -6.56
CA LYS A 63 7.32 7.11 -6.74
C LYS A 63 6.39 6.20 -7.56
N PRO A 64 5.28 5.69 -6.98
CA PRO A 64 4.35 4.82 -7.71
C PRO A 64 3.67 5.58 -8.84
N LYS A 65 3.59 4.97 -10.03
CA LYS A 65 2.90 5.55 -11.20
C LYS A 65 1.42 5.18 -11.27
N GLY A 66 0.94 4.33 -10.37
CA GLY A 66 -0.45 3.85 -10.32
C GLY A 66 -0.70 2.93 -9.13
N ALA A 67 -1.83 2.22 -9.15
CA ALA A 67 -2.35 1.46 -8.00
C ALA A 67 -2.58 2.35 -6.76
N LEU A 68 -2.53 1.76 -5.57
CA LEU A 68 -2.91 2.40 -4.30
C LEU A 68 -1.89 2.14 -3.18
N TYR A 69 -0.62 1.88 -3.53
CA TYR A 69 0.41 1.48 -2.57
C TYR A 69 1.74 2.17 -2.84
N ALA A 70 2.47 2.44 -1.76
CA ALA A 70 3.90 2.72 -1.75
C ALA A 70 4.65 1.51 -1.17
N PHE A 71 5.88 1.28 -1.64
CA PHE A 71 6.73 0.18 -1.20
C PHE A 71 8.12 0.70 -0.80
N PRO A 72 8.22 1.47 0.30
CA PRO A 72 9.49 2.02 0.75
C PRO A 72 10.49 0.93 1.15
N ARG A 73 11.76 1.23 0.90
CA ARG A 73 12.93 0.50 1.38
C ARG A 73 13.50 1.19 2.62
N LEU A 74 13.84 0.39 3.63
CA LEU A 74 14.65 0.78 4.78
C LEU A 74 16.11 0.44 4.50
N ASP A 75 17.04 1.38 4.68
CA ASP A 75 18.47 1.15 4.53
C ASP A 75 18.99 0.33 5.72
N PRO A 76 19.53 -0.89 5.51
CA PRO A 76 20.07 -1.73 6.58
C PRO A 76 21.21 -1.08 7.37
N ASN A 77 21.90 -0.09 6.80
CA ASN A 77 22.97 0.63 7.50
C ASN A 77 22.42 1.68 8.49
N VAL A 78 21.14 2.03 8.38
CA VAL A 78 20.46 3.01 9.25
C VAL A 78 19.48 2.28 10.17
N HIS A 79 18.72 1.35 9.61
CA HIS A 79 17.70 0.54 10.28
C HIS A 79 18.09 -0.93 10.17
N GLU A 80 18.72 -1.46 11.21
CA GLU A 80 19.12 -2.87 11.26
C GLU A 80 17.90 -3.75 11.59
N ILE A 81 17.15 -4.13 10.56
CA ILE A 81 15.96 -4.98 10.67
C ILE A 81 16.33 -6.42 10.28
N HIS A 82 16.12 -7.36 11.20
CA HIS A 82 16.34 -8.79 11.00
C HIS A 82 15.04 -9.54 10.65
N SER A 83 13.90 -9.04 11.12
CA SER A 83 12.57 -9.51 10.75
C SER A 83 11.61 -8.33 10.61
N ASP A 84 11.16 -8.10 9.39
CA ASP A 84 10.21 -7.06 9.02
C ASP A 84 8.79 -7.36 9.54
N GLU A 85 8.46 -8.64 9.75
CA GLU A 85 7.23 -9.05 10.45
C GLU A 85 7.22 -8.57 11.91
N GLN A 86 8.33 -8.75 12.64
CA GLN A 86 8.45 -8.28 14.02
C GLN A 86 8.43 -6.75 14.09
N LEU A 87 9.11 -6.07 13.17
CA LEU A 87 9.03 -4.60 13.02
C LEU A 87 7.57 -4.13 12.90
N VAL A 88 6.78 -4.76 12.01
CA VAL A 88 5.37 -4.42 11.83
C VAL A 88 4.53 -4.71 13.07
N LEU A 89 4.79 -5.82 13.76
CA LEU A 89 4.11 -6.16 15.01
C LEU A 89 4.39 -5.15 16.13
N ASP A 90 5.64 -4.71 16.26
CA ASP A 90 6.03 -3.76 17.30
C ASP A 90 5.51 -2.35 17.01
N LEU A 91 5.56 -1.92 15.74
CA LEU A 91 4.91 -0.69 15.29
C LEU A 91 3.40 -0.70 15.60
N LEU A 92 2.72 -1.83 15.35
CA LEU A 92 1.30 -1.97 15.67
C LEU A 92 1.06 -1.85 17.18
N ARG A 93 1.93 -2.42 18.01
CA ARG A 93 1.78 -2.40 19.47
C ARG A 93 2.05 -1.02 20.05
N SER A 94 3.08 -0.32 19.59
CA SER A 94 3.47 1.01 20.06
C SER A 94 2.56 2.11 19.48
N GLU A 95 2.47 2.18 18.16
CA GLU A 95 1.84 3.28 17.44
C GLU A 95 0.41 2.98 16.98
N LYS A 96 -0.09 1.75 17.13
CA LYS A 96 -1.41 1.35 16.62
C LYS A 96 -1.55 1.53 15.10
N ILE A 97 -0.43 1.46 14.38
CA ILE A 97 -0.35 1.54 12.93
C ILE A 97 -0.10 0.14 12.38
N LEU A 98 -1.00 -0.36 11.54
CA LEU A 98 -0.86 -1.64 10.86
C LEU A 98 -0.31 -1.44 9.44
N LEU A 99 0.83 -2.06 9.15
CA LEU A 99 1.41 -2.14 7.80
C LEU A 99 1.51 -3.60 7.35
N THR A 100 1.92 -3.82 6.10
CA THR A 100 2.32 -5.16 5.64
C THR A 100 3.81 -5.17 5.41
N GLN A 101 4.51 -6.17 5.95
CA GLN A 101 5.93 -6.38 5.77
C GLN A 101 6.27 -6.81 4.32
N GLY A 102 7.50 -6.53 3.87
CA GLY A 102 7.97 -6.83 2.52
C GLY A 102 8.06 -8.34 2.23
N SER A 103 8.50 -9.13 3.21
CA SER A 103 8.60 -10.60 3.12
C SER A 103 7.25 -11.26 2.82
N GLY A 104 6.12 -10.65 3.21
CA GLY A 104 4.77 -11.07 2.83
C GLY A 104 4.47 -11.01 1.33
N PHE A 105 5.32 -10.34 0.54
CA PHE A 105 5.26 -10.26 -0.92
C PHE A 105 6.31 -11.16 -1.61
N ASN A 106 6.93 -12.10 -0.87
CA ASN A 106 8.09 -12.87 -1.31
C ASN A 106 9.32 -11.99 -1.66
N TRP A 107 9.43 -10.82 -1.04
CA TRP A 107 10.64 -10.01 -1.14
C TRP A 107 11.76 -10.68 -0.31
N PRO A 108 12.98 -10.84 -0.87
CA PRO A 108 14.01 -11.70 -0.26
C PRO A 108 14.70 -11.11 0.98
N SER A 109 14.46 -9.84 1.32
CA SER A 109 15.15 -9.16 2.41
C SER A 109 14.15 -8.46 3.35
N PRO A 110 14.40 -8.37 4.66
CA PRO A 110 13.49 -7.73 5.62
C PRO A 110 13.62 -6.19 5.61
N ASP A 111 13.73 -5.58 4.42
CA ASP A 111 14.07 -4.17 4.25
C ASP A 111 12.99 -3.37 3.54
N HIS A 112 11.76 -3.90 3.41
CA HIS A 112 10.64 -3.22 2.77
C HIS A 112 9.35 -3.28 3.58
N LEU A 113 8.49 -2.29 3.38
CA LEU A 113 7.14 -2.23 3.91
C LEU A 113 6.18 -1.86 2.79
N ARG A 114 4.93 -2.34 2.83
CA ARG A 114 3.85 -1.86 1.95
C ARG A 114 2.91 -0.95 2.73
N ILE A 115 2.73 0.27 2.20
CA ILE A 115 1.85 1.30 2.77
C ILE A 115 0.73 1.58 1.77
N VAL A 116 -0.53 1.57 2.22
CA VAL A 116 -1.68 1.93 1.39
C VAL A 116 -1.86 3.46 1.35
N THR A 117 -2.13 4.03 0.18
CA THR A 117 -2.29 5.49 -0.02
C THR A 117 -3.75 5.95 -0.04
N LEU A 118 -4.65 5.14 0.52
CA LEU A 118 -6.09 5.41 0.61
C LEU A 118 -6.54 6.32 1.78
N PRO A 119 -5.89 6.33 2.96
CA PRO A 119 -6.24 7.24 4.05
C PRO A 119 -6.11 8.70 3.65
N TRP A 120 -6.89 9.59 4.26
CA TRP A 120 -6.85 11.02 3.91
C TRP A 120 -5.44 11.58 4.08
N LYS A 121 -5.13 12.62 3.31
CA LYS A 121 -3.79 13.25 3.28
C LYS A 121 -3.26 13.58 4.68
N ALA A 122 -4.11 14.05 5.59
CA ALA A 122 -3.73 14.38 6.96
C ALA A 122 -3.36 13.11 7.75
N ASP A 123 -4.26 12.12 7.78
CA ASP A 123 -4.03 10.84 8.46
C ASP A 123 -2.78 10.12 7.95
N LEU A 124 -2.56 10.14 6.63
CA LEU A 124 -1.43 9.49 6.00
C LEU A 124 -0.11 10.17 6.37
N ARG A 125 -0.09 11.50 6.39
CA ARG A 125 1.06 12.28 6.85
C ARG A 125 1.39 11.96 8.31
N GLU A 126 0.39 12.04 9.19
CA GLU A 126 0.56 11.76 10.62
C GLU A 126 1.10 10.35 10.85
N ALA A 127 0.52 9.34 10.18
CA ALA A 127 0.96 7.95 10.33
C ALA A 127 2.40 7.74 9.86
N ILE A 128 2.82 8.38 8.76
CA ILE A 128 4.20 8.27 8.25
C ILE A 128 5.18 9.03 9.15
N GLU A 129 4.80 10.19 9.69
CA GLU A 129 5.62 10.92 10.67
C GLU A 129 5.83 10.09 11.95
N ARG A 130 4.78 9.43 12.44
CA ARG A 130 4.86 8.51 13.59
C ARG A 130 5.70 7.26 13.29
N LEU A 131 5.63 6.72 12.07
CA LEU A 131 6.54 5.67 11.61
C LEU A 131 7.99 6.15 11.66
N GLY A 132 8.29 7.36 11.18
CA GLY A 132 9.63 7.93 11.23
C GLY A 132 10.14 8.11 12.65
N ASN A 133 9.29 8.62 13.55
CA ASN A 133 9.62 8.77 14.97
C ASN A 133 9.89 7.41 15.65
N PHE A 134 9.08 6.40 15.34
CA PHE A 134 9.28 5.04 15.83
C PHE A 134 10.62 4.47 15.35
N LEU A 135 10.91 4.57 14.05
CA LEU A 135 12.16 4.07 13.46
C LEU A 135 13.41 4.75 14.03
N ALA A 136 13.33 6.03 14.41
CA ALA A 136 14.47 6.76 14.97
C ALA A 136 15.01 6.12 16.26
N GLY A 137 14.13 5.56 17.10
CA GLY A 137 14.48 4.90 18.36
C GLY A 137 14.43 3.37 18.33
N TYR A 138 13.92 2.77 17.25
CA TYR A 138 13.69 1.34 17.18
C TYR A 138 14.97 0.55 16.93
N ARG A 139 15.18 -0.51 17.71
CA ARG A 139 16.23 -1.51 17.53
C ARG A 139 15.62 -2.88 17.77
N GLN A 140 15.90 -3.82 16.88
CA GLN A 140 15.37 -5.18 16.93
C GLN A 140 16.28 -6.13 17.73
#